data_AF-A0A7S2Q8R4-F1
#
_entry.id   AF-A0A7S2Q8R4-F1
#
_cell.length_a   1.000
_cell.length_b   1.000
_cell.length_c   1.000
_cell.angle_alpha   90.00
_cell.angle_beta   90.00
_cell.angle_gamma   90.00
#
_symmetry.space_group_name_H-M   'P 1'
#
loop_
_entity.id
_entity.type
_entity.pdbx_description
1 polymer ?
#
loop_
_entity_poly.entity_id
_entity_poly.type
_entity_poly.pdbx_seq_one_letter_code
_entity_poly.pdbx_strand_id
1 'polypeptide(L)'
;PASLAFCDALADPDSELFGGDDAQPDGPSCLCYFAAALGVASASAAAAIGLWSEMGCGRPCVEALRGRERSALVCALTALGILLALYMLDFFYPPHLPNQRMVLWEGDRAAGPLAFAAAAGLLVAACVLAVGSVPVAPLVLSAFLSPAGVLALRSVLKPPDVHADDAADDVEEPAPPPPPPAPRPPPPPRRGPPA
;
A
#
# COMPACT_ATOMS: atom_id res chain seq x y z
N PRO A 1 19.64 -21.08 12.32
CA PRO A 1 18.82 -20.71 13.51
C PRO A 1 18.53 -19.21 13.65
N ALA A 2 19.46 -18.30 13.33
CA ALA A 2 19.24 -16.84 13.46
C ALA A 2 18.28 -16.22 12.41
N SER A 3 18.07 -16.88 11.25
CA SER A 3 17.17 -16.36 10.21
C SER A 3 15.68 -16.55 10.55
N LEU A 4 15.34 -17.53 11.40
CA LEU A 4 13.95 -17.78 11.83
C LEU A 4 13.51 -16.74 12.85
N ALA A 5 14.37 -16.37 13.80
CA ALA A 5 14.07 -15.38 14.83
C ALA A 5 13.85 -13.95 14.27
N PHE A 6 14.45 -13.62 13.12
CA PHE A 6 14.22 -12.33 12.47
C PHE A 6 12.86 -12.28 11.73
N CYS A 7 12.40 -13.42 11.20
CA CYS A 7 11.06 -13.52 10.62
C CYS A 7 9.97 -13.43 11.70
N ASP A 8 10.19 -14.08 12.85
CA ASP A 8 9.28 -13.97 14.01
C ASP A 8 9.21 -12.55 14.57
N ALA A 9 10.30 -11.77 14.49
CA ALA A 9 10.34 -10.39 14.97
C ALA A 9 9.73 -9.36 14.00
N LEU A 10 9.55 -9.72 12.72
CA LEU A 10 8.86 -8.90 11.71
C LEU A 10 7.36 -9.22 11.61
N ALA A 11 6.92 -10.30 12.25
CA ALA A 11 5.51 -10.56 12.52
C ALA A 11 5.08 -9.59 13.64
N ASP A 12 4.56 -8.43 13.22
CA ASP A 12 3.89 -7.50 14.13
C ASP A 12 2.84 -8.29 14.94
N PRO A 13 2.83 -8.25 16.28
CA PRO A 13 1.87 -9.01 17.08
C PRO A 13 0.41 -8.55 16.86
N ASP A 14 0.20 -7.39 16.24
CA ASP A 14 -1.11 -6.90 15.80
C ASP A 14 -1.46 -7.30 14.35
N SER A 15 -0.60 -8.06 13.66
CA SER A 15 -0.88 -8.65 12.35
C SER A 15 -1.64 -9.97 12.51
N GLU A 16 -2.89 -9.90 12.97
CA GLU A 16 -3.86 -11.01 12.81
C GLU A 16 -4.07 -11.39 11.32
N LEU A 17 -3.51 -10.63 10.39
CA LEU A 17 -3.42 -10.94 8.96
C LEU A 17 -2.63 -12.21 8.60
N PHE A 18 -1.90 -12.81 9.56
CA PHE A 18 -1.16 -14.07 9.35
C PHE A 18 -1.48 -15.15 10.41
N GLY A 19 -2.42 -14.88 11.32
CA GLY A 19 -2.78 -15.77 12.42
C GLY A 19 -4.15 -16.42 12.20
N GLY A 20 -4.18 -17.54 11.48
CA GLY A 20 -5.36 -18.39 11.36
C GLY A 20 -4.95 -19.78 10.85
N ASP A 21 -5.04 -20.75 11.75
CA ASP A 21 -4.66 -22.16 11.57
C ASP A 21 -5.27 -22.82 10.30
N ASP A 22 -4.46 -23.73 9.73
CA ASP A 22 -4.84 -24.89 8.90
C ASP A 22 -5.28 -24.75 7.43
N ALA A 23 -5.16 -23.58 6.82
CA ALA A 23 -5.19 -23.49 5.35
C ALA A 23 -3.96 -22.76 4.86
N GLN A 24 -2.81 -23.46 4.81
CA GLN A 24 -1.58 -22.95 4.24
C GLN A 24 -1.84 -22.55 2.77
N PRO A 25 -2.01 -21.26 2.46
CA PRO A 25 -2.22 -20.84 1.09
C PRO A 25 -0.87 -21.00 0.39
N ASP A 26 -0.88 -21.41 -0.88
CA ASP A 26 0.30 -21.42 -1.77
C ASP A 26 0.81 -19.99 -2.08
N GLY A 27 0.88 -19.13 -1.07
CA GLY A 27 1.42 -17.79 -1.15
C GLY A 27 2.95 -17.83 -1.25
N PRO A 28 3.56 -16.80 -1.88
CA PRO A 28 5.00 -16.70 -1.94
C PRO A 28 5.59 -16.69 -0.53
N SER A 29 6.43 -17.67 -0.23
CA SER A 29 7.10 -17.79 1.08
C SER A 29 7.75 -16.46 1.48
N CYS A 30 7.79 -16.14 2.78
CA CYS A 30 8.44 -14.93 3.31
C CYS A 30 9.85 -14.71 2.72
N LEU A 31 10.56 -15.79 2.43
CA LEU A 31 11.87 -15.78 1.76
C LEU A 31 11.81 -15.23 0.34
N CYS A 32 10.79 -15.59 -0.45
CA CYS A 32 10.58 -15.06 -1.80
C CYS A 32 10.33 -13.54 -1.76
N TYR A 33 9.49 -13.06 -0.84
CA TYR A 33 9.22 -11.63 -0.68
C TYR A 33 10.49 -10.87 -0.26
N PHE A 34 11.22 -11.39 0.74
CA PHE A 34 12.47 -10.78 1.19
C PHE A 34 13.53 -10.76 0.07
N ALA A 35 13.69 -11.86 -0.66
CA ALA A 35 14.62 -11.93 -1.79
C ALA A 35 14.24 -10.95 -2.91
N ALA A 36 12.94 -10.79 -3.21
CA ALA A 36 12.47 -9.83 -4.19
C ALA A 36 12.73 -8.38 -3.73
N ALA A 37 12.43 -8.05 -2.47
CA ALA A 37 12.70 -6.72 -1.91
C ALA A 37 14.21 -6.40 -1.90
N LEU A 38 15.04 -7.37 -1.48
CA LEU A 38 16.49 -7.23 -1.50
C LEU A 38 17.03 -7.09 -2.94
N GLY A 39 16.46 -7.82 -3.89
CA GLY A 39 16.78 -7.73 -5.31
C GLY A 39 16.47 -6.33 -5.86
N VAL A 40 15.30 -5.77 -5.57
CA VAL A 40 14.93 -4.41 -5.99
C VAL A 40 15.83 -3.36 -5.35
N ALA A 41 16.13 -3.48 -4.05
CA ALA A 41 17.02 -2.56 -3.35
C ALA A 41 18.47 -2.61 -3.88
N SER A 42 19.01 -3.81 -4.10
CA SER A 42 20.37 -4.00 -4.64
C SER A 42 20.48 -3.59 -6.10
N ALA A 43 19.46 -3.88 -6.93
CA ALA A 43 19.42 -3.45 -8.33
C ALA A 43 19.36 -1.92 -8.45
N SER A 44 18.55 -1.25 -7.62
CA SER A 44 18.47 0.22 -7.63
C SER A 44 19.77 0.87 -7.15
N ALA A 45 20.42 0.32 -6.12
CA ALA A 45 21.73 0.78 -5.68
C ALA A 45 22.81 0.56 -6.75
N ALA A 46 22.83 -0.62 -7.39
CA ALA A 46 23.77 -0.95 -8.45
C ALA A 46 23.55 -0.05 -9.68
N ALA A 47 22.30 0.21 -10.06
CA ALA A 47 21.97 1.13 -11.15
C ALA A 47 22.43 2.55 -10.84
N ALA A 48 22.24 3.03 -9.61
CA ALA A 48 22.75 4.33 -9.19
C ALA A 48 24.29 4.39 -9.27
N ILE A 49 24.99 3.40 -8.73
CA ILE A 49 26.46 3.34 -8.80
C ILE A 49 26.92 3.30 -10.27
N GLY A 50 26.28 2.49 -11.11
CA GLY A 50 26.63 2.37 -12.54
C GLY A 50 26.38 3.65 -13.33
N LEU A 51 25.25 4.34 -13.11
CA LEU A 51 24.94 5.60 -13.78
C LEU A 51 25.90 6.72 -13.37
N TRP A 52 26.27 6.76 -12.08
CA TRP A 52 26.97 7.89 -11.47
C TRP A 52 28.48 7.68 -11.26
N SER A 53 28.99 6.46 -11.50
CA SER A 53 30.43 6.18 -11.47
C SER A 53 31.16 6.88 -12.62
N GLU A 54 32.42 7.25 -12.40
CA GLU A 54 33.31 7.80 -13.43
C GLU A 54 33.59 6.81 -14.57
N MET A 55 33.46 5.50 -14.30
CA MET A 55 33.55 4.46 -15.33
C MET A 55 32.28 4.35 -16.18
N GLY A 56 31.20 5.03 -15.79
CA GLY A 56 29.90 5.03 -16.47
C GLY A 56 29.62 6.30 -17.27
N CYS A 57 28.34 6.58 -17.48
CA CYS A 57 27.86 7.73 -18.25
C CYS A 57 27.83 9.04 -17.44
N GLY A 58 28.26 9.02 -16.17
CA GLY A 58 28.05 10.12 -15.23
C GLY A 58 28.61 11.46 -15.72
N ARG A 59 29.86 11.48 -16.19
CA ARG A 59 30.53 12.70 -16.63
C ARG A 59 29.86 13.36 -17.85
N PRO A 60 29.61 12.67 -18.98
CA PRO A 60 28.89 13.27 -20.10
C PRO A 60 27.44 13.63 -19.77
N CYS A 61 26.76 12.88 -18.89
CA CYS A 61 25.42 13.23 -18.42
C CYS A 61 25.42 14.52 -17.61
N VAL A 62 26.32 14.68 -16.64
CA VAL A 62 26.44 15.90 -15.82
C VAL A 62 26.74 17.12 -16.72
N GLU A 63 27.60 16.95 -17.70
CA GLU A 63 27.97 18.03 -18.62
C GLU A 63 26.81 18.42 -19.55
N ALA A 64 26.03 17.46 -20.04
CA ALA A 64 24.81 17.72 -20.82
C ALA A 64 23.68 18.37 -19.99
N LEU A 65 23.68 18.15 -18.68
CA LEU A 65 22.66 18.65 -17.75
C LEU A 65 22.99 20.01 -17.14
N ARG A 66 24.21 20.49 -17.35
CA ARG A 66 24.69 21.77 -16.81
C ARG A 66 23.82 22.93 -17.31
N GLY A 67 23.36 23.77 -16.38
CA GLY A 67 22.51 24.93 -16.70
C GLY A 67 21.00 24.66 -16.79
N ARG A 68 20.54 23.43 -16.53
CA ARG A 68 19.09 23.09 -16.49
C ARG A 68 18.47 23.14 -15.09
N GLU A 69 19.06 23.91 -14.18
CA GLU A 69 18.62 24.00 -12.77
C GLU A 69 17.18 24.48 -12.63
N ARG A 70 16.73 25.41 -13.48
CA ARG A 70 15.34 25.87 -13.51
C ARG A 70 14.37 24.73 -13.84
N SER A 71 14.73 23.86 -14.79
CA SER A 71 13.92 22.69 -15.12
C SER A 71 13.87 21.69 -13.97
N ALA A 72 15.00 21.47 -13.27
CA ALA A 72 15.05 20.62 -12.08
C ALA A 72 14.09 21.13 -11.00
N LEU A 73 14.10 22.43 -10.74
CA LEU A 73 13.25 23.08 -9.76
C LEU A 73 11.77 22.99 -10.15
N VAL A 74 11.42 23.22 -11.42
CA VAL A 74 10.05 23.07 -11.91
C VAL A 74 9.56 21.63 -11.75
N CYS A 75 10.37 20.63 -12.12
CA CYS A 75 10.05 19.21 -11.93
C CYS A 75 9.84 18.88 -10.45
N ALA A 76 10.71 19.36 -9.55
CA ALA A 76 10.61 19.13 -8.12
C ALA A 76 9.34 19.75 -7.52
N LEU A 77 9.04 21.01 -7.86
CA LEU A 77 7.82 21.69 -7.39
C LEU A 77 6.56 21.03 -7.93
N THR A 78 6.58 20.56 -9.17
CA THR A 78 5.44 19.84 -9.77
C THR A 78 5.23 18.51 -9.06
N ALA A 79 6.29 17.74 -8.83
CA ALA A 79 6.23 16.48 -8.08
C ALA A 79 5.70 16.69 -6.65
N LEU A 80 6.22 17.71 -5.96
CA LEU A 80 5.77 18.08 -4.62
C LEU A 80 4.29 18.49 -4.61
N GLY A 81 3.85 19.24 -5.62
CA GLY A 81 2.45 19.62 -5.78
C GLY A 81 1.53 18.42 -5.95
N ILE A 82 1.93 17.42 -6.75
CA ILE A 82 1.16 16.18 -6.91
C ILE A 82 1.12 15.39 -5.61
N LEU A 83 2.26 15.20 -4.94
CA LEU A 83 2.33 14.47 -3.67
C LEU A 83 1.50 15.16 -2.58
N LEU A 84 1.56 16.49 -2.51
CA LEU A 84 0.77 17.26 -1.57
C LEU A 84 -0.72 17.17 -1.89
N ALA A 85 -1.10 17.20 -3.17
CA ALA A 85 -2.49 16.99 -3.57
C ALA A 85 -2.99 15.60 -3.18
N LEU A 86 -2.21 14.54 -3.44
CA LEU A 86 -2.51 13.17 -3.02
C LEU A 86 -2.64 13.07 -1.50
N TYR A 87 -1.74 13.69 -0.74
CA TYR A 87 -1.77 13.72 0.72
C TYR A 87 -2.99 14.48 1.26
N MET A 88 -3.31 15.63 0.69
CA MET A 88 -4.51 16.39 1.06
C MET A 88 -5.78 15.62 0.72
N LEU A 89 -5.80 14.89 -0.39
CA LEU A 89 -6.93 14.04 -0.76
C LEU A 89 -7.09 12.89 0.22
N ASP A 90 -6.01 12.25 0.64
CA ASP A 90 -6.01 11.21 1.68
C ASP A 90 -6.46 11.75 3.05
N PHE A 91 -6.12 13.00 3.38
CA PHE A 91 -6.49 13.62 4.65
C PHE A 91 -7.94 14.15 4.69
N PHE A 92 -8.40 14.79 3.61
CA PHE A 92 -9.71 15.44 3.54
C PHE A 92 -10.81 14.58 2.92
N TYR A 93 -10.44 13.61 2.10
CA TYR A 93 -11.34 12.68 1.44
C TYR A 93 -10.81 11.27 1.67
N PRO A 94 -10.77 10.82 2.93
CA PRO A 94 -10.03 9.63 3.26
C PRO A 94 -10.69 8.48 2.51
N PRO A 95 -9.96 7.70 1.70
CA PRO A 95 -10.51 6.48 1.16
C PRO A 95 -10.68 5.53 2.36
N HIS A 96 -11.83 5.63 3.02
CA HIS A 96 -12.27 4.85 4.15
C HIS A 96 -12.59 3.39 3.78
N LEU A 97 -12.04 2.88 2.68
CA LEU A 97 -12.21 1.49 2.29
C LEU A 97 -11.05 0.72 2.91
N PRO A 98 -11.30 -0.06 3.99
CA PRO A 98 -10.28 -0.96 4.50
C PRO A 98 -9.73 -1.78 3.33
N ASN A 99 -8.40 -1.83 3.22
CA ASN A 99 -7.62 -2.50 2.17
C ASN A 99 -7.43 -1.82 0.81
N GLN A 100 -7.99 -0.63 0.54
CA GLN A 100 -7.74 0.07 -0.73
C GLN A 100 -6.72 1.21 -0.56
N ARG A 101 -5.51 1.03 -1.11
CA ARG A 101 -4.44 2.05 -1.09
C ARG A 101 -4.42 2.82 -2.41
N MET A 102 -4.33 4.15 -2.33
CA MET A 102 -4.21 5.06 -3.49
C MET A 102 -5.41 5.05 -4.45
N VAL A 103 -6.64 4.87 -3.96
CA VAL A 103 -7.85 5.04 -4.78
C VAL A 103 -8.36 6.47 -4.60
N LEU A 104 -8.49 7.23 -5.70
CA LEU A 104 -8.92 8.64 -5.67
C LEU A 104 -10.45 8.78 -5.56
N TRP A 105 -11.21 7.84 -6.13
CA TRP A 105 -12.66 7.78 -6.05
C TRP A 105 -13.17 6.34 -6.22
N GLU A 106 -14.39 6.06 -5.78
CA GLU A 106 -15.01 4.73 -5.92
C GLU A 106 -15.06 4.30 -7.40
N GLY A 107 -14.40 3.18 -7.71
CA GLY A 107 -14.37 2.60 -9.05
C GLY A 107 -13.11 2.91 -9.87
N ASP A 108 -12.22 3.78 -9.39
CA ASP A 108 -10.93 4.01 -10.07
C ASP A 108 -9.77 3.29 -9.40
N ARG A 109 -9.32 2.24 -10.07
CA ARG A 109 -8.19 1.42 -9.63
C ARG A 109 -6.84 1.95 -10.11
N ALA A 110 -6.83 2.92 -11.03
CA ALA A 110 -5.63 3.24 -11.80
C ALA A 110 -5.11 4.66 -11.59
N ALA A 111 -5.96 5.69 -11.45
CA ALA A 111 -5.43 7.06 -11.54
C ALA A 111 -4.59 7.46 -10.32
N GLY A 112 -4.87 6.94 -9.12
CA GLY A 112 -4.01 7.20 -7.95
C GLY A 112 -2.60 6.59 -8.07
N PRO A 113 -2.45 5.29 -8.39
CA PRO A 113 -1.15 4.70 -8.70
C PRO A 113 -0.43 5.42 -9.85
N LEU A 114 -1.16 5.84 -10.88
CA LEU A 114 -0.60 6.53 -12.04
C LEU A 114 -0.13 7.94 -11.69
N ALA A 115 -0.88 8.68 -10.85
CA ALA A 115 -0.48 9.97 -10.32
C ALA A 115 0.76 9.85 -9.41
N PHE A 116 0.81 8.82 -8.56
CA PHE A 116 1.99 8.54 -7.74
C PHE A 116 3.21 8.18 -8.59
N ALA A 117 3.03 7.34 -9.61
CA ALA A 117 4.09 6.99 -10.57
C ALA A 117 4.58 8.22 -11.35
N ALA A 118 3.68 9.10 -11.76
CA ALA A 118 4.03 10.36 -12.41
C ALA A 118 4.83 11.28 -11.48
N ALA A 119 4.41 11.43 -10.22
CA ALA A 119 5.14 12.20 -9.21
C ALA A 119 6.55 11.62 -8.96
N ALA A 120 6.66 10.30 -8.83
CA ALA A 120 7.94 9.60 -8.68
C ALA A 120 8.86 9.83 -9.90
N GLY A 121 8.31 9.73 -11.11
CA GLY A 121 9.05 10.01 -12.36
C GLY A 121 9.56 11.45 -12.43
N LEU A 122 8.74 12.43 -12.04
CA LEU A 122 9.15 13.83 -11.97
C LEU A 122 10.22 14.09 -10.90
N LEU A 123 10.14 13.39 -9.76
CA LEU A 123 11.15 13.50 -8.71
C LEU A 123 12.50 12.93 -9.17
N VAL A 124 12.49 11.77 -9.84
CA VAL A 124 13.68 11.18 -10.47
C VAL A 124 14.27 12.15 -11.49
N ALA A 125 13.45 12.71 -12.38
CA ALA A 125 13.89 13.69 -13.35
C ALA A 125 14.50 14.93 -12.67
N ALA A 126 13.88 15.44 -11.62
CA ALA A 126 14.39 16.58 -10.86
C ALA A 126 15.77 16.28 -10.24
N CYS A 127 15.95 15.12 -9.62
CA CYS A 127 17.24 14.72 -9.05
C CYS A 127 18.32 14.53 -10.12
N VAL A 128 17.98 13.96 -11.27
CA VAL A 128 18.92 13.82 -12.40
C VAL A 128 19.33 15.20 -12.90
N LEU A 129 18.37 16.11 -13.11
CA LEU A 129 18.65 17.48 -13.58
C LEU A 129 19.44 18.32 -12.54
N ALA A 130 19.29 18.03 -11.25
CA ALA A 130 19.95 18.75 -10.15
C ALA A 130 21.37 18.25 -9.84
N VAL A 131 21.83 17.16 -10.47
CA VAL A 131 23.12 16.54 -10.12
C VAL A 131 24.32 17.48 -10.30
N GLY A 132 24.23 18.40 -11.26
CA GLY A 132 25.32 19.34 -11.55
C GLY A 132 25.54 20.36 -10.44
N SER A 133 24.52 20.68 -9.65
CA SER A 133 24.58 21.62 -8.54
C SER A 133 24.62 20.92 -7.17
N VAL A 134 24.05 19.71 -7.07
CA VAL A 134 23.98 18.93 -5.83
C VAL A 134 24.55 17.53 -6.09
N PRO A 135 25.85 17.30 -5.80
CA PRO A 135 26.48 15.98 -6.00
C PRO A 135 25.88 14.88 -5.10
N VAL A 136 25.12 15.26 -4.07
CA VAL A 136 24.45 14.35 -3.14
C VAL A 136 23.07 13.89 -3.67
N ALA A 137 22.53 14.54 -4.71
CA ALA A 137 21.20 14.21 -5.25
C ALA A 137 21.01 12.72 -5.62
N PRO A 138 22.00 12.00 -6.19
CA PRO A 138 21.89 10.57 -6.47
C PRO A 138 21.71 9.69 -5.22
N LEU A 139 22.40 10.05 -4.13
CA LEU A 139 22.32 9.34 -2.84
C LEU A 139 20.96 9.56 -2.18
N VAL A 140 20.44 10.79 -2.25
CA VAL A 140 19.09 11.10 -1.79
C VAL A 140 18.08 10.31 -2.61
N LEU A 141 18.24 10.28 -3.92
CA LEU A 141 17.35 9.55 -4.81
C LEU A 141 17.31 8.05 -4.48
N SER A 142 18.46 7.39 -4.27
CA SER A 142 18.49 5.96 -3.90
C SER A 142 17.91 5.70 -2.51
N ALA A 143 18.14 6.59 -1.54
CA ALA A 143 17.55 6.50 -0.21
C ALA A 143 16.02 6.59 -0.23
N PHE A 144 15.44 7.41 -1.13
CA PHE A 144 13.99 7.55 -1.26
C PHE A 144 13.35 6.51 -2.19
N LEU A 145 14.02 6.08 -3.27
CA LEU A 145 13.47 5.07 -4.17
C LEU A 145 13.39 3.68 -3.54
N SER A 146 14.28 3.34 -2.61
CA SER A 146 14.27 2.02 -1.98
C SER A 146 12.97 1.77 -1.18
N PRO A 147 12.55 2.64 -0.23
CA PRO A 147 11.26 2.49 0.45
C PRO A 147 10.06 2.52 -0.51
N ALA A 148 10.08 3.42 -1.51
CA ALA A 148 8.99 3.52 -2.49
C ALA A 148 8.88 2.26 -3.36
N GLY A 149 10.00 1.69 -3.78
CA GLY A 149 10.06 0.44 -4.54
C GLY A 149 9.58 -0.75 -3.72
N VAL A 150 9.92 -0.82 -2.43
CA VAL A 150 9.40 -1.84 -1.51
C VAL A 150 7.89 -1.71 -1.33
N LEU A 151 7.37 -0.49 -1.17
CA LEU A 151 5.93 -0.25 -1.07
C LEU A 151 5.18 -0.63 -2.35
N ALA A 152 5.74 -0.29 -3.53
CA ALA A 152 5.18 -0.68 -4.82
C ALA A 152 5.21 -2.21 -5.00
N LEU A 153 6.33 -2.85 -4.66
CA LEU A 153 6.45 -4.31 -4.69
C LEU A 153 5.41 -4.96 -3.78
N ARG A 154 5.19 -4.41 -2.58
CA ARG A 154 4.15 -4.86 -1.65
C ARG A 154 2.75 -4.71 -2.23
N SER A 155 2.46 -3.64 -2.98
CA SER A 155 1.15 -3.48 -3.64
C SER A 155 0.91 -4.48 -4.76
N VAL A 156 1.96 -4.92 -5.46
CA VAL A 156 1.86 -5.91 -6.56
C VAL A 156 1.81 -7.34 -6.02
N LEU A 157 2.55 -7.62 -4.94
CA LEU A 157 2.62 -8.95 -4.33
C LEU A 157 1.52 -9.22 -3.31
N LYS A 158 0.73 -8.22 -2.89
CA LYS A 158 -0.42 -8.47 -2.01
C LYS A 158 -1.39 -9.36 -2.80
N PRO A 159 -1.71 -10.58 -2.32
CA PRO A 159 -2.69 -11.42 -3.00
C PRO A 159 -4.01 -10.64 -3.10
N PRO A 160 -4.74 -10.76 -4.22
CA PRO A 160 -6.07 -10.16 -4.31
C PRO A 160 -6.89 -10.67 -3.12
N ASP A 161 -7.45 -9.76 -2.32
CA ASP A 161 -8.26 -10.12 -1.16
C ASP A 161 -9.49 -10.90 -1.68
N VAL A 162 -9.41 -12.24 -1.65
CA VAL A 162 -10.45 -13.16 -2.17
C VAL A 162 -11.76 -13.03 -1.36
N HIS A 163 -11.75 -12.36 -0.21
CA HIS A 163 -12.89 -12.26 0.70
C HIS A 163 -13.81 -11.05 0.46
N ALA A 164 -13.64 -10.28 -0.63
CA ALA A 164 -14.56 -9.18 -0.93
C ALA A 164 -15.85 -9.63 -1.66
N ASP A 165 -15.86 -10.81 -2.30
CA ASP A 165 -17.06 -11.33 -2.97
C ASP A 165 -17.91 -12.24 -2.07
N ASP A 166 -17.34 -12.87 -1.04
CA ASP A 166 -18.13 -13.74 -0.13
C ASP A 166 -19.03 -12.95 0.84
N ALA A 167 -18.72 -11.67 1.11
CA ALA A 167 -19.55 -10.83 1.99
C ALA A 167 -20.81 -10.26 1.29
N ALA A 168 -20.95 -10.44 -0.01
CA ALA A 168 -22.12 -9.96 -0.77
C ALA A 168 -23.26 -11.00 -0.85
N ASP A 169 -22.98 -12.28 -0.59
CA ASP A 169 -23.99 -13.35 -0.57
C ASP A 169 -24.51 -13.72 0.83
N ASP A 170 -23.86 -13.24 1.91
CA ASP A 170 -24.37 -13.33 3.28
C ASP A 170 -25.27 -12.13 3.65
N VAL A 171 -26.08 -11.63 2.71
CA VAL A 171 -27.30 -10.91 3.10
C VAL A 171 -28.26 -11.96 3.63
N GLU A 172 -28.05 -12.30 4.90
CA GLU A 172 -28.93 -13.15 5.71
C GLU A 172 -30.37 -12.67 5.48
N GLU A 173 -31.12 -13.46 4.70
CA GLU A 173 -32.54 -13.20 4.42
C GLU A 173 -33.20 -12.95 5.78
N PRO A 174 -33.76 -11.74 6.02
CA PRO A 174 -34.17 -11.34 7.35
C PRO A 174 -35.11 -12.40 7.90
N ALA A 175 -34.69 -13.03 9.00
CA ALA A 175 -35.39 -14.15 9.58
C ALA A 175 -36.90 -13.86 9.63
N PRO A 176 -37.76 -14.78 9.16
CA PRO A 176 -39.19 -14.53 9.10
C PRO A 176 -39.68 -14.09 10.48
N PRO A 177 -40.57 -13.09 10.56
CA PRO A 177 -41.04 -12.58 11.83
C PRO A 177 -41.58 -13.73 12.69
N PRO A 178 -41.27 -13.75 14.00
CA PRO A 178 -41.71 -14.85 14.86
C PRO A 178 -43.23 -14.99 14.78
N PRO A 179 -43.75 -16.24 14.80
CA PRO A 179 -45.20 -16.46 14.74
C PRO A 179 -45.89 -15.72 15.89
N PRO A 180 -47.11 -15.19 15.67
CA PRO A 180 -47.83 -14.47 16.70
C PRO A 180 -48.01 -15.37 17.95
N PRO A 181 -47.88 -14.80 19.17
CA PRO A 181 -47.99 -15.57 20.40
C PRO A 181 -49.35 -16.25 20.47
N ALA A 182 -49.34 -17.55 20.81
CA ALA A 182 -50.58 -18.31 20.97
C ALA A 182 -51.52 -17.62 21.98
N PRO A 183 -52.84 -17.62 21.73
CA PRO A 183 -53.81 -17.05 22.65
C PRO A 183 -53.68 -17.72 24.01
N ARG A 184 -53.51 -16.91 25.07
CA ARG A 184 -53.40 -17.43 26.44
C ARG A 184 -54.66 -18.21 26.79
N PRO A 185 -54.55 -19.38 27.41
CA PRO A 185 -55.72 -20.11 27.89
C PRO A 185 -56.51 -19.23 28.88
N PRO A 186 -57.85 -19.30 28.86
CA PRO A 186 -58.68 -18.56 29.79
C PRO A 186 -58.30 -18.93 31.24
N PRO A 187 -58.33 -17.97 32.18
CA PRO A 187 -58.04 -18.24 33.57
C PRO A 187 -59.02 -19.30 34.12
N PRO A 188 -58.56 -20.21 34.99
CA PRO A 188 -59.44 -21.20 35.60
C PRO A 188 -60.53 -20.49 36.43
N PRO A 189 -61.74 -21.07 36.51
CA PRO A 189 -62.81 -20.51 37.31
C PRO A 189 -62.36 -20.40 38.77
N ARG A 190 -62.48 -19.19 39.35
CA ARG A 190 -62.27 -18.98 40.78
C ARG A 190 -63.24 -19.88 41.53
N ARG A 191 -62.72 -20.87 42.24
CA ARG A 191 -63.51 -21.61 43.23
C ARG A 191 -63.94 -20.60 44.28
N GLY A 192 -65.24 -20.33 44.35
CA GLY A 192 -65.84 -19.55 45.43
C GLY A 192 -65.55 -20.23 46.77
N PRO A 193 -65.58 -19.45 47.87
CA PRO A 193 -65.38 -20.00 49.21
C PRO A 193 -66.41 -21.11 49.48
N PRO A 194 -66.01 -22.20 50.16
CA PRO A 194 -66.93 -23.25 50.57
C PRO A 194 -67.99 -22.66 51.51
N ALA A 195 -69.26 -23.03 51.26
CA ALA A 195 -70.40 -22.71 52.11
C ALA A 195 -70.40 -23.55 53.38
#